data_AF-W2TPQ6-F1
#
_entry.id   AF-W2TPQ6-F1
#
_cell.length_a   1.000
_cell.length_b   1.000
_cell.length_c   1.000
_cell.angle_alpha   90.00
_cell.angle_beta   90.00
_cell.angle_gamma   90.00
#
_symmetry.space_group_name_H-M   'P 1'
#
loop_
_entity.id
_entity.type
_entity.pdbx_description
1 polymer ?
#
loop_
_entity_poly.entity_id
_entity_poly.type
_entity_poly.pdbx_seq_one_letter_code
_entity_poly.pdbx_strand_id
1 'polypeptide(L)'
;METHVCLWPHRLPTKVKKAVEELRLEIQREDAMVIARKMAQKSSGIVFKILCSKCDETLCTSKDIKTYKNSQYCVCSPSFWSKTRNEEIKDDVRESKFGSVAKLFCVRENCQNVLGRVVCIEGMLMPALAASAFVLEFTEASGSIKRRAVRKWKEVVKDYFTPDQIRNYDLVVMAKSANKPIIKNMGVSLNLF
;
A
#
# COMPACT_ATOMS: atom_id res chain seq x y z
N MET A 1 4.60 3.15 71.50
CA MET A 1 4.52 3.93 70.26
C MET A 1 5.35 3.20 69.22
N GLU A 2 4.76 2.29 68.45
CA GLU A 2 5.44 1.57 67.38
C GLU A 2 4.96 2.13 66.05
N THR A 3 5.86 2.84 65.38
CA THR A 3 5.67 3.30 64.00
C THR A 3 5.83 2.10 63.07
N HIS A 4 4.70 1.53 62.63
CA HIS A 4 4.66 0.59 61.51
C HIS A 4 5.07 1.34 60.23
N VAL A 5 6.32 1.16 59.83
CA VAL A 5 6.84 1.66 58.56
C VAL A 5 6.18 0.87 57.44
N CYS A 6 5.36 1.55 56.64
CA CYS A 6 4.83 1.03 55.38
C CYS A 6 6.00 0.72 54.43
N LEU A 7 6.57 -0.49 54.52
CA LEU A 7 7.32 -1.07 53.42
C LEU A 7 6.31 -1.23 52.30
N TRP A 8 6.41 -0.40 51.26
CA TRP A 8 6.24 -0.71 49.83
C TRP A 8 6.23 0.62 49.07
N PRO A 9 7.34 0.96 48.38
CA PRO A 9 7.18 1.51 47.03
C PRO A 9 8.25 1.07 46.00
N HIS A 10 9.23 0.24 46.35
CA HIS A 10 10.37 -0.06 45.45
C HIS A 10 10.20 -1.30 44.55
N ARG A 11 9.18 -2.13 44.76
CA ARG A 11 8.99 -3.40 44.02
C ARG A 11 8.32 -3.21 42.65
N LEU A 12 7.45 -2.22 42.53
CA LEU A 12 6.73 -1.91 41.28
C LEU A 12 7.63 -1.27 40.21
N PRO A 13 8.49 -0.27 40.52
CA PRO A 13 9.37 0.34 39.52
C PRO A 13 10.33 -0.67 38.87
N THR A 14 10.84 -1.64 39.63
CA THR A 14 11.77 -2.66 39.13
C THR A 14 11.08 -3.66 38.20
N LYS A 15 9.85 -4.08 38.53
CA LYS A 15 9.05 -4.97 37.65
C LYS A 15 8.68 -4.28 36.34
N VAL A 16 8.30 -3.00 36.39
CA VAL A 16 8.00 -2.20 35.19
C VAL A 16 9.23 -2.05 34.31
N LYS A 17 10.41 -1.73 34.87
CA LYS A 17 11.66 -1.66 34.11
C LYS A 17 12.00 -2.96 33.40
N LYS A 18 11.86 -4.10 34.09
CA LYS A 18 12.11 -5.43 33.49
C LYS A 18 11.15 -5.72 32.34
N ALA A 19 9.85 -5.48 32.54
CA ALA A 19 8.84 -5.71 31.50
C ALA A 19 9.04 -4.80 30.27
N VAL A 20 9.44 -3.53 30.49
CA VAL A 20 9.77 -2.61 29.39
C VAL A 20 10.98 -3.10 28.60
N GLU A 21 12.00 -3.63 29.27
CA GLU A 21 13.19 -4.14 28.58
C GLU A 21 12.91 -5.44 27.83
N GLU A 22 12.14 -6.36 28.41
CA GLU A 22 11.68 -7.57 27.73
C GLU A 22 10.88 -7.22 26.46
N LEU A 23 9.95 -6.26 26.56
CA LEU A 23 9.18 -5.78 25.42
C LEU A 23 10.06 -5.14 24.34
N ARG A 24 11.09 -4.37 24.72
CA ARG A 24 12.03 -3.78 23.76
C ARG A 24 12.81 -4.84 23.00
N LEU A 25 13.28 -5.88 23.69
CA LEU A 25 13.99 -7.00 23.06
C LEU A 25 13.09 -7.76 22.09
N GLU A 26 11.81 -7.92 22.43
CA GLU A 26 10.82 -8.54 21.54
C GLU A 26 10.58 -7.69 20.29
N ILE A 27 10.35 -6.38 20.44
CA ILE A 27 10.20 -5.44 19.32
C ILE A 27 11.43 -5.49 18.40
N GLN A 28 12.65 -5.47 18.95
CA GLN A 28 13.88 -5.55 18.15
C GLN A 28 13.98 -6.85 17.35
N ARG A 29 13.59 -7.97 17.94
CA ARG A 29 13.56 -9.27 17.24
C ARG A 29 12.54 -9.29 16.12
N GLU A 30 11.34 -8.77 16.37
CA GLU A 30 10.29 -8.65 15.36
C GLU A 30 10.72 -7.76 14.20
N ASP A 31 11.31 -6.60 14.49
CA ASP A 31 11.83 -5.67 13.49
C ASP A 31 12.93 -6.31 12.63
N ALA A 32 13.87 -7.04 13.26
CA ALA A 32 14.92 -7.76 12.55
C ALA A 32 14.34 -8.82 11.61
N MET A 33 13.34 -9.59 12.05
CA MET A 33 12.65 -10.57 11.20
C MET A 33 11.94 -9.91 10.01
N VAL A 34 11.26 -8.77 10.24
CA VAL A 34 10.58 -8.01 9.18
C VAL A 34 11.60 -7.48 8.16
N ILE A 35 12.73 -6.94 8.62
CA ILE A 35 13.79 -6.43 7.75
C ILE A 35 14.38 -7.57 6.91
N ALA A 36 14.75 -8.69 7.53
CA ALA A 36 15.31 -9.85 6.84
C ALA A 36 14.36 -10.38 5.75
N ARG A 37 13.05 -10.49 6.06
CA ARG A 37 12.03 -10.90 5.07
C ARG A 37 11.96 -9.94 3.90
N LYS A 38 11.92 -8.63 4.15
CA LYS A 38 11.88 -7.60 3.10
C LYS A 38 13.13 -7.65 2.22
N MET A 39 14.30 -7.86 2.82
CA MET A 39 15.56 -8.03 2.08
C MET A 39 15.51 -9.28 1.19
N ALA A 40 15.04 -10.42 1.71
CA ALA A 40 14.90 -11.66 0.95
C ALA A 40 13.91 -11.51 -0.24
N GLN A 41 12.78 -10.83 -0.04
CA GLN A 41 11.85 -10.53 -1.14
C GLN A 41 12.52 -9.69 -2.23
N LYS A 42 13.28 -8.65 -1.85
CA LYS A 42 13.97 -7.78 -2.80
C LYS A 42 15.10 -8.52 -3.54
N SER A 43 15.85 -9.38 -2.87
CA SER A 43 16.93 -10.15 -3.48
C SER A 43 16.45 -11.33 -4.32
N SER A 44 15.20 -11.79 -4.15
CA SER A 44 14.63 -12.90 -4.93
C SER A 44 14.58 -12.61 -6.45
N GLY A 45 14.54 -11.34 -6.85
CA GLY A 45 14.42 -10.94 -8.25
C GLY A 45 13.08 -11.30 -8.92
N ILE A 46 12.14 -11.90 -8.19
CA ILE A 46 10.83 -12.31 -8.72
C ILE A 46 10.02 -11.06 -9.09
N VAL A 47 9.56 -11.02 -10.33
CA VAL A 47 8.66 -9.98 -10.83
C VAL A 47 7.26 -10.54 -10.90
N PHE A 48 6.34 -9.90 -10.18
CA PHE A 48 4.94 -10.29 -10.17
C PHE A 48 4.20 -9.44 -11.20
N LYS A 49 3.55 -10.08 -12.17
CA LYS A 49 2.57 -9.41 -13.02
C LYS A 49 1.27 -9.24 -12.23
N ILE A 50 0.67 -8.06 -12.36
CA ILE A 50 -0.58 -7.70 -11.70
C ILE A 50 -1.65 -7.69 -12.77
N LEU A 51 -2.55 -8.68 -12.70
CA LEU A 51 -3.61 -8.91 -13.67
C LEU A 51 -4.95 -8.49 -13.07
N CYS A 52 -5.85 -7.95 -13.90
CA CYS A 52 -7.21 -7.68 -13.46
C CYS A 52 -7.89 -8.97 -13.00
N SER A 53 -8.45 -9.00 -11.79
CA SER A 53 -9.08 -10.20 -11.22
C SER A 53 -10.30 -10.72 -11.99
N LYS A 54 -10.91 -9.89 -12.84
CA LYS A 54 -12.12 -10.25 -13.59
C LYS A 54 -11.85 -10.66 -15.03
N CYS A 55 -10.93 -10.00 -15.72
CA CYS A 55 -10.70 -10.20 -17.16
C CYS A 55 -9.25 -10.62 -17.51
N ASP A 56 -8.40 -10.82 -16.50
CA ASP A 56 -7.00 -11.22 -16.65
C ASP A 56 -6.10 -10.27 -17.47
N GLU A 57 -6.60 -9.07 -17.78
CA GLU A 57 -5.81 -8.04 -18.47
C GLU A 57 -4.59 -7.64 -17.65
N THR A 58 -3.43 -7.52 -18.31
CA THR A 58 -2.18 -7.15 -17.62
C THR A 58 -2.18 -5.66 -17.30
N LEU A 59 -2.31 -5.33 -16.02
CA LEU A 59 -2.37 -3.96 -15.55
C LEU A 59 -0.97 -3.36 -15.42
N CYS A 60 -0.12 -3.95 -14.58
CA CYS A 60 1.25 -3.51 -14.31
C CYS A 60 2.08 -4.64 -13.69
N THR A 61 3.27 -4.32 -13.16
CA THR A 61 4.12 -5.26 -12.42
C THR A 61 4.36 -4.79 -10.99
N SER A 62 4.87 -5.66 -10.14
CA SER A 62 5.28 -5.33 -8.76
C SER A 62 6.29 -4.18 -8.70
N LYS A 63 7.11 -3.98 -9.75
CA LYS A 63 8.09 -2.88 -9.82
C LYS A 63 7.43 -1.51 -9.92
N ASP A 64 6.26 -1.46 -10.55
CA ASP A 64 5.47 -0.25 -10.73
C ASP A 64 4.69 0.13 -9.47
N ILE A 65 4.51 -0.80 -8.53
CA ILE A 65 3.79 -0.53 -7.28
C ILE A 65 4.72 0.16 -6.29
N LYS A 66 4.25 1.29 -5.76
CA LYS A 66 4.91 2.06 -4.70
C LYS A 66 3.92 2.35 -3.58
N THR A 67 4.44 2.60 -2.38
CA THR A 67 3.62 2.90 -1.21
C THR A 67 3.76 4.38 -0.80
N TYR A 68 2.66 4.98 -0.35
CA TYR A 68 2.63 6.29 0.30
C TYR A 68 2.15 6.14 1.74
N LYS A 69 2.89 6.72 2.70
CA LYS A 69 2.62 6.65 4.15
C LYS A 69 2.23 5.24 4.63
N ASN A 70 2.88 4.21 4.06
CA ASN A 70 2.69 2.78 4.37
C ASN A 70 1.23 2.24 4.30
N SER A 71 0.32 2.95 3.64
CA SER A 71 -1.11 2.62 3.66
C SER A 71 -1.80 2.71 2.30
N GLN A 72 -1.25 3.50 1.37
CA GLN A 72 -1.75 3.63 0.01
C GLN A 72 -0.77 3.00 -0.97
N TYR A 73 -1.24 2.09 -1.80
CA TYR A 73 -0.43 1.36 -2.77
C TYR A 73 -0.77 1.84 -4.18
N CYS A 74 0.11 2.64 -4.74
CA CYS A 74 -0.10 3.34 -5.99
C CYS A 74 0.70 2.69 -7.12
N VAL A 75 0.17 2.77 -8.34
CA VAL A 75 0.92 2.41 -9.56
C VAL A 75 1.65 3.65 -10.06
N CYS A 76 2.98 3.59 -10.14
CA CYS A 76 3.86 4.64 -10.62
C CYS A 76 4.38 4.32 -12.02
N SER A 77 3.47 4.10 -12.96
CA SER A 77 3.80 3.84 -14.37
C SER A 77 2.84 4.62 -15.28
N PRO A 78 3.31 5.58 -16.10
CA PRO A 78 2.45 6.42 -16.93
C PRO A 78 1.52 5.66 -17.87
N SER A 79 1.98 4.52 -18.37
CA SER A 79 1.22 3.65 -19.29
C SER A 79 0.06 2.94 -18.60
N PHE A 80 0.03 2.92 -17.26
CA PHE A 80 -1.09 2.36 -16.52
C PHE A 80 -2.38 3.15 -16.78
N TRP A 81 -2.29 4.47 -16.97
CA TRP A 81 -3.46 5.31 -17.17
C TRP A 81 -4.28 4.91 -18.41
N SER A 82 -3.63 4.50 -19.50
CA SER A 82 -4.35 4.04 -20.71
C SER A 82 -5.03 2.68 -20.53
N LYS A 83 -4.75 1.95 -19.45
CA LYS A 83 -5.39 0.68 -19.11
C LYS A 83 -6.58 0.83 -18.18
N THR A 84 -6.91 2.07 -17.84
CA THR A 84 -7.95 2.39 -16.86
C THR A 84 -8.89 3.46 -17.36
N ARG A 85 -10.10 3.45 -16.82
CA ARG A 85 -11.06 4.56 -16.93
C ARG A 85 -11.42 5.04 -15.53
N ASN A 86 -11.80 6.30 -15.42
CA ASN A 86 -12.05 6.95 -14.13
C ASN A 86 -13.45 7.53 -14.09
N GLU A 87 -14.10 7.46 -12.93
CA GLU A 87 -15.38 8.10 -12.69
C GLU A 87 -15.26 8.99 -11.46
N GLU A 88 -15.45 10.30 -11.63
CA GLU A 88 -15.37 11.26 -10.53
C GLU A 88 -16.37 10.91 -9.42
N ILE A 89 -15.91 10.99 -8.18
CA ILE A 89 -16.78 10.81 -7.02
C ILE A 89 -17.54 12.13 -6.82
N LYS A 90 -18.85 12.12 -7.10
CA LYS A 90 -19.73 13.26 -6.84
C LYS A 90 -20.35 13.13 -5.45
N ASP A 91 -20.16 14.15 -4.61
CA ASP A 91 -20.93 14.41 -3.38
C ASP A 91 -21.01 13.30 -2.31
N ASP A 92 -20.11 12.31 -2.31
CA ASP A 92 -20.03 11.32 -1.24
C ASP A 92 -18.90 11.63 -0.23
N VAL A 93 -19.30 12.26 0.87
CA VAL A 93 -18.44 12.62 2.02
C VAL A 93 -17.69 11.40 2.59
N ARG A 94 -18.19 10.16 2.41
CA ARG A 94 -17.52 8.94 2.88
C ARG A 94 -16.40 8.51 1.93
N GLU A 95 -16.57 8.70 0.62
CA GLU A 95 -15.58 8.31 -0.40
C GLU A 95 -14.45 9.33 -0.55
N SER A 96 -14.71 10.62 -0.24
CA SER A 96 -13.68 11.67 -0.11
C SER A 96 -12.69 11.41 1.04
N LYS A 97 -13.03 10.52 1.99
CA LYS A 97 -12.11 10.12 3.05
C LYS A 97 -10.85 9.52 2.42
N PHE A 98 -9.69 9.99 2.89
CA PHE A 98 -8.35 9.63 2.41
C PHE A 98 -7.93 10.23 1.05
N GLY A 99 -8.57 11.32 0.61
CA GLY A 99 -8.14 12.06 -0.58
C GLY A 99 -8.47 11.37 -1.90
N SER A 100 -9.46 10.48 -1.91
CA SER A 100 -9.99 9.87 -3.14
C SER A 100 -10.79 10.92 -3.91
N VAL A 101 -10.58 10.98 -5.22
CA VAL A 101 -11.24 11.94 -6.13
C VAL A 101 -12.01 11.27 -7.26
N ALA A 102 -11.69 10.01 -7.58
CA ALA A 102 -12.41 9.21 -8.57
C ALA A 102 -12.31 7.71 -8.25
N LYS A 103 -13.27 6.93 -8.75
CA LYS A 103 -13.18 5.47 -8.84
C LYS A 103 -12.35 5.09 -10.07
N LEU A 104 -11.52 4.06 -9.91
CA LEU A 104 -10.63 3.56 -10.95
C LEU A 104 -11.16 2.22 -11.46
N PHE A 105 -11.40 2.09 -12.75
CA PHE A 105 -11.93 0.88 -13.37
C PHE A 105 -11.00 0.33 -14.45
N CYS A 106 -11.08 -0.97 -14.69
CA CYS A 106 -10.44 -1.59 -15.85
C CYS A 106 -11.06 -1.07 -17.15
N VAL A 107 -10.22 -0.69 -18.12
CA VAL A 107 -10.69 -0.12 -19.40
C VAL A 107 -11.30 -1.17 -20.33
N ARG A 108 -10.94 -2.46 -20.16
CA ARG A 108 -11.36 -3.53 -21.07
C ARG A 108 -12.88 -3.61 -21.18
N GLU A 109 -13.37 -3.74 -22.40
CA GLU A 109 -14.79 -3.83 -22.71
C GLU A 109 -15.47 -4.92 -21.88
N ASN A 110 -16.67 -4.62 -21.37
CA ASN A 110 -17.48 -5.50 -20.54
C ASN A 110 -16.86 -6.01 -19.23
N CYS A 111 -15.63 -5.60 -18.88
CA CYS A 111 -15.01 -5.95 -17.61
C CYS A 111 -15.66 -5.14 -16.46
N GLN A 112 -15.62 -3.81 -16.53
CA GLN A 112 -16.17 -2.92 -15.50
C GLN A 112 -15.67 -3.19 -14.07
N ASN A 113 -14.55 -3.90 -13.90
CA ASN A 113 -14.00 -4.20 -12.58
C ASN A 113 -13.46 -2.92 -11.92
N VAL A 114 -13.81 -2.69 -10.65
CA VAL A 114 -13.27 -1.59 -9.85
C VAL A 114 -11.87 -1.99 -9.38
N LEU A 115 -10.86 -1.35 -9.94
CA LEU A 115 -9.45 -1.60 -9.63
C LEU A 115 -9.01 -0.90 -8.34
N GLY A 116 -9.70 0.17 -7.97
CA GLY A 116 -9.40 0.97 -6.79
C GLY A 116 -9.90 2.39 -6.97
N ARG A 117 -9.04 3.36 -6.70
CA ARG A 117 -9.37 4.79 -6.69
C ARG A 117 -8.24 5.64 -7.23
N VAL A 118 -8.58 6.82 -7.72
CA VAL A 118 -7.64 7.92 -7.95
C VAL A 118 -7.56 8.72 -6.66
N VAL A 119 -6.34 8.94 -6.17
CA VAL A 119 -6.06 9.75 -4.97
C VAL A 119 -5.19 10.95 -5.33
N CYS A 120 -5.32 12.03 -4.56
CA CYS A 120 -4.43 13.19 -4.66
C CYS A 120 -3.31 13.08 -3.61
N ILE A 121 -2.07 12.90 -4.08
CA ILE A 121 -0.86 12.86 -3.25
C ILE A 121 -0.02 14.08 -3.62
N GLU A 122 0.13 15.02 -2.69
CA GLU A 122 0.94 16.24 -2.89
C GLU A 122 0.53 17.03 -4.15
N GLY A 123 -0.78 17.13 -4.40
CA GLY A 123 -1.33 17.81 -5.57
C GLY A 123 -1.32 16.97 -6.86
N MET A 124 -0.77 15.76 -6.82
CA MET A 124 -0.66 14.87 -7.99
C MET A 124 -1.67 13.72 -7.93
N LEU A 125 -2.33 13.46 -9.06
CA LEU A 125 -3.26 12.34 -9.18
C LEU A 125 -2.52 11.02 -9.34
N MET A 126 -2.80 10.08 -8.45
CA MET A 126 -2.14 8.78 -8.39
C MET A 126 -3.19 7.66 -8.39
N PRO A 127 -2.98 6.57 -9.15
CA PRO A 127 -3.88 5.42 -9.15
C PRO A 127 -3.54 4.50 -7.98
N ALA A 128 -4.41 4.44 -6.97
CA ALA A 128 -4.28 3.53 -5.84
C ALA A 128 -5.10 2.25 -6.07
N LEU A 129 -4.43 1.10 -6.07
CA LEU A 129 -5.03 -0.20 -6.31
C LEU A 129 -5.60 -0.82 -5.03
N ALA A 130 -6.73 -1.53 -5.17
CA ALA A 130 -7.25 -2.42 -4.14
C ALA A 130 -6.67 -3.83 -4.34
N ALA A 131 -6.19 -4.47 -3.27
CA ALA A 131 -5.61 -5.82 -3.34
C ALA A 131 -6.60 -6.84 -3.92
N SER A 132 -7.87 -6.75 -3.52
CA SER A 132 -8.93 -7.65 -4.01
C SER A 132 -9.25 -7.51 -5.50
N ALA A 133 -8.77 -6.46 -6.17
CA ALA A 133 -9.10 -6.19 -7.56
C ALA A 133 -8.15 -6.85 -8.56
N PHE A 134 -7.07 -7.50 -8.10
CA PHE A 134 -6.08 -8.11 -8.98
C PHE A 134 -5.67 -9.53 -8.54
N VAL A 135 -5.05 -10.22 -9.49
CA VAL A 135 -4.38 -11.51 -9.31
C VAL A 135 -2.90 -11.33 -9.60
N LEU A 136 -2.04 -11.93 -8.77
CA LEU A 136 -0.61 -11.99 -8.99
C LEU A 136 -0.30 -13.18 -9.89
N GLU A 137 0.47 -12.97 -10.95
CA GLU A 137 1.09 -14.02 -11.77
C GLU A 137 2.61 -13.89 -11.67
N PHE A 138 3.31 -14.99 -11.37
CA PHE A 138 4.76 -15.01 -11.27
C PHE A 138 5.32 -16.39 -11.59
N THR A 139 6.58 -16.42 -12.01
CA THR A 139 7.32 -17.65 -12.27
C THR A 139 8.13 -18.01 -11.03
N GLU A 140 7.96 -19.24 -10.54
CA GLU A 140 8.78 -19.75 -9.44
C GLU A 140 10.17 -20.17 -9.91
N ALA A 141 11.07 -20.41 -8.96
CA ALA A 141 12.41 -20.95 -9.24
C ALA A 141 12.38 -22.29 -10.01
N SER A 142 11.29 -23.07 -9.89
CA SER A 142 11.06 -24.29 -10.64
C SER A 142 10.70 -24.06 -12.12
N GLY A 143 10.52 -22.81 -12.56
CA GLY A 143 10.04 -22.44 -13.89
C GLY A 143 8.51 -22.51 -14.05
N SER A 144 7.78 -22.99 -13.04
CA SER A 144 6.31 -23.05 -13.10
C SER A 144 5.67 -21.67 -12.91
N ILE A 145 4.65 -21.36 -13.71
CA ILE A 145 3.85 -20.15 -13.57
C ILE A 145 2.79 -20.39 -12.51
N LYS A 146 2.76 -19.55 -11.47
CA LYS A 146 1.72 -19.55 -10.44
C LYS A 146 0.88 -18.30 -10.48
N ARG A 147 -0.40 -18.49 -10.16
CA ARG A 147 -1.38 -17.42 -9.99
C ARG A 147 -1.91 -17.41 -8.56
N ARG A 148 -2.07 -16.22 -7.99
CA ARG A 148 -2.54 -16.02 -6.60
C ARG A 148 -3.49 -14.84 -6.52
N ALA A 149 -4.73 -15.14 -6.11
CA ALA A 149 -5.69 -14.11 -5.70
C ALA A 149 -5.34 -13.64 -4.29
N VAL A 150 -5.35 -12.34 -4.07
CA VAL A 150 -5.06 -11.70 -2.78
C VAL A 150 -6.23 -10.82 -2.39
N ARG A 151 -6.49 -10.68 -1.09
CA ARG A 151 -7.63 -9.86 -0.60
C ARG A 151 -7.16 -8.60 0.09
N LYS A 152 -5.99 -8.64 0.72
CA LYS A 152 -5.44 -7.52 1.50
C LYS A 152 -4.00 -7.23 1.11
N TRP A 153 -3.64 -5.95 1.04
CA TRP A 153 -2.25 -5.54 0.79
C TRP A 153 -1.27 -6.05 1.85
N LYS A 154 -1.72 -6.24 3.09
CA LYS A 154 -0.90 -6.85 4.15
C LYS A 154 -0.43 -8.25 3.77
N GLU A 155 -1.24 -9.05 3.06
CA GLU A 155 -0.86 -10.37 2.54
C GLU A 155 0.18 -10.21 1.43
N VAL A 156 -0.05 -9.27 0.49
CA VAL A 156 0.88 -8.96 -0.61
C VAL A 156 2.28 -8.61 -0.06
N VAL A 157 2.34 -7.69 0.90
CA VAL A 157 3.59 -7.22 1.50
C VAL A 157 4.26 -8.29 2.36
N LYS A 158 3.47 -9.16 3.00
CA LYS A 158 3.99 -10.22 3.84
C LYS A 158 4.60 -11.35 3.01
N ASP A 159 3.89 -11.81 1.99
CA ASP A 159 4.15 -13.11 1.39
C ASP A 159 4.75 -13.03 -0.03
N TYR A 160 4.65 -11.87 -0.70
CA TYR A 160 5.02 -11.76 -2.12
C TYR A 160 6.12 -10.72 -2.38
N PHE A 161 5.83 -9.43 -2.21
CA PHE A 161 6.80 -8.37 -2.48
C PHE A 161 6.55 -7.13 -1.61
N THR A 162 7.62 -6.38 -1.34
CA THR A 162 7.55 -5.11 -0.59
C THR A 162 7.74 -3.93 -1.54
N PRO A 163 6.68 -3.12 -1.80
CA PRO A 163 6.78 -1.89 -2.57
C PRO A 163 7.76 -0.88 -1.94
N ASP A 164 8.46 -0.12 -2.78
CA ASP A 164 9.25 1.02 -2.32
C ASP A 164 8.35 2.23 -2.01
N GLN A 165 8.85 3.19 -1.25
CA GLN A 165 8.17 4.47 -1.07
C GLN A 165 8.08 5.23 -2.40
N ILE A 166 6.98 5.96 -2.60
CA ILE A 166 6.85 6.92 -3.71
C ILE A 166 7.94 7.99 -3.57
N ARG A 167 8.61 8.31 -4.68
CA ARG A 167 9.59 9.40 -4.78
C ARG A 167 8.99 10.55 -5.59
N ASN A 168 9.58 11.74 -5.44
CA ASN A 168 9.19 12.92 -6.22
C ASN A 168 9.27 12.69 -7.73
N TYR A 169 10.28 11.94 -8.19
CA TYR A 169 10.38 11.54 -9.59
C TYR A 169 9.13 10.80 -10.07
N ASP A 170 8.63 9.86 -9.28
CA ASP A 170 7.47 9.04 -9.63
C ASP A 170 6.22 9.92 -9.76
N LEU A 171 6.04 10.89 -8.85
CA LEU A 171 4.95 11.88 -8.89
C LEU A 171 5.00 12.74 -10.16
N VAL A 172 6.18 13.28 -10.50
CA VAL A 172 6.37 14.14 -11.69
C VAL A 172 6.10 13.36 -12.97
N VAL A 173 6.58 12.12 -13.05
CA VAL A 173 6.40 11.25 -14.22
C VAL A 173 4.91 10.92 -14.41
N MET A 174 4.19 10.61 -13.33
CA MET A 174 2.75 10.36 -13.39
C MET A 174 1.96 11.62 -13.76
N ALA A 175 2.34 12.78 -13.25
CA ALA A 175 1.71 14.06 -13.55
C ALA A 175 1.88 14.50 -15.01
N LYS A 176 2.95 14.07 -15.69
CA LYS A 176 3.21 14.36 -17.10
C LYS A 176 2.56 13.37 -18.07
N SER A 177 1.89 12.32 -17.57
CA SER A 177 1.24 11.34 -18.43
C SER A 177 0.08 11.95 -19.22
N ALA A 178 0.02 11.67 -20.52
CA ALA A 178 -1.02 12.18 -21.42
C ALA A 178 -2.42 11.65 -21.09
N ASN A 179 -2.52 10.43 -20.55
CA ASN A 179 -3.79 9.76 -20.26
C ASN A 179 -4.26 9.94 -18.82
N LYS A 180 -3.62 10.84 -18.05
CA LYS A 180 -4.03 11.09 -16.66
C LYS A 180 -5.47 11.61 -16.61
N PRO A 181 -6.23 11.28 -15.56
CA PRO A 181 -7.58 11.82 -15.39
C PRO A 181 -7.57 13.35 -15.30
N ILE A 182 -8.51 13.98 -15.98
CA ILE A 182 -8.81 15.41 -15.85
C ILE A 182 -9.97 15.51 -14.86
N ILE A 183 -9.67 15.86 -13.61
CA ILE A 183 -10.68 15.97 -12.54
C ILE A 183 -10.93 17.44 -12.24
N LYS A 184 -12.17 17.89 -12.42
CA LYS A 184 -12.51 19.33 -12.34
C LYS A 184 -12.48 19.88 -10.91
N ASN A 185 -12.69 19.02 -9.92
CA ASN A 185 -12.67 19.39 -8.51
C ASN A 185 -11.38 18.92 -7.83
N MET A 186 -10.25 19.60 -8.11
CA MET A 186 -9.16 19.66 -7.13
C MET A 186 -9.53 20.71 -6.07
N GLY A 187 -10.66 20.50 -5.38
CA GLY A 187 -11.02 21.26 -4.20
C GLY A 187 -9.97 20.99 -3.13
N VAL A 188 -8.93 21.80 -3.13
CA VAL A 188 -7.87 21.79 -2.13
C VAL A 188 -8.49 22.17 -0.79
N SER A 189 -9.00 21.19 -0.04
CA SER A 189 -9.01 21.31 1.41
C SER A 189 -7.68 20.76 1.91
N LEU A 190 -6.63 21.59 1.80
CA LEU A 190 -5.43 21.47 2.61
C LEU A 190 -5.86 21.66 4.07
N ASN A 191 -6.37 20.61 4.70
CA ASN A 191 -6.43 20.56 6.16
C ASN A 191 -5.01 20.21 6.63
N LEU A 192 -4.19 21.26 6.72
CA LEU A 192 -3.01 21.30 7.57
C LEU A 192 -3.50 21.17 9.01
N PHE A 193 -3.23 20.02 9.64
CA PHE A 193 -3.20 19.85 11.08
C PHE A 193 -1.87 19.21 11.45
#